data_AF-A0A962ZXL2-F1
#
_entry.id   AF-A0A962ZXL2-F1
#
_cell.length_a   1.000
_cell.length_b   1.000
_cell.length_c   1.000
_cell.angle_alpha   90.00
_cell.angle_beta   90.00
_cell.angle_gamma   90.00
#
_symmetry.space_group_name_H-M   'P 1'
#
loop_
_entity.id
_entity.type
_entity.pdbx_description
1 polymer ?
#
loop_
_entity_poly.entity_id
_entity_poly.type
_entity_poly.pdbx_seq_one_letter_code
_entity_poly.pdbx_strand_id
1 'polypeptide(L)'
;WGGWWFWDPVENASFMPWLVGTALIHSLAVTEKRAAFKAWTVLLAIFAFSLSLLGTFLVRSGVLTSVHAFATDPGRGMFILLFLAVVIGGSLLLYSWRASQIRSSVKFSLVSRETGLLLNNVFLVVACASVLLGTLYPLVIDALGIGKISVGPPYFNSVFIPLTLPLALLVGVGALARWKEDSVARLAGKLGISVAVSLALGLGLALLLAPQFSWGAALALVLAIWVLLTTLHWLIDRAGGGRSFWRMLVTLPRGGWGMVFGHLGIAVFIVGVALTSIYSTEKDIRLEPGQSYNLGGYDFLFKGAARVSGPNYLAHEGEVEVSRDGAAVTTLYPQKRNYQSGQPMTEAGIDAGLTRDLFVALGEPLGDQGAWSLRIYHKPFIRWIWLGFIFMALGGGLAATDRRYFQLARKARSVAAGGAVVGRA
;
A
#
# COMPACT_ATOMS: atom_id res chain seq x y z
N TRP A 1 14.77 -10.87 7.48
CA TRP A 1 13.96 -9.74 6.98
C TRP A 1 13.68 -8.80 8.13
N GLY A 2 14.10 -7.52 8.02
CA GLY A 2 14.15 -6.57 9.14
C GLY A 2 13.28 -5.32 9.00
N GLY A 3 12.50 -5.18 7.93
CA GLY A 3 11.70 -3.99 7.59
C GLY A 3 10.39 -4.38 6.90
N TRP A 4 9.55 -3.39 6.56
CA TRP A 4 8.29 -3.62 5.83
C TRP A 4 8.33 -3.18 4.36
N TRP A 5 9.25 -2.27 4.00
CA TRP A 5 9.46 -1.78 2.64
C TRP A 5 10.88 -1.24 2.50
N PHE A 6 11.62 -1.69 1.51
CA PHE A 6 13.02 -1.34 1.27
C PHE A 6 13.23 -0.41 0.07
N TRP A 7 12.16 -0.14 -0.69
CA TRP A 7 12.23 0.61 -1.94
C TRP A 7 13.19 -0.03 -2.95
N ASP A 8 13.33 -1.36 -2.91
CA ASP A 8 14.14 -2.06 -3.89
C ASP A 8 13.44 -2.05 -5.27
N PRO A 9 14.17 -2.21 -6.38
CA PRO A 9 13.58 -2.09 -7.70
C PRO A 9 12.43 -3.07 -7.98
N VAL A 10 12.43 -4.26 -7.38
CA VAL A 10 11.36 -5.26 -7.54
C VAL A 10 10.10 -4.84 -6.77
N GLU A 11 10.26 -4.39 -5.52
CA GLU A 11 9.18 -3.77 -4.75
C GLU A 11 8.57 -2.58 -5.50
N ASN A 12 9.40 -1.66 -6.00
CA ASN A 12 8.96 -0.47 -6.75
C ASN A 12 8.20 -0.85 -8.03
N ALA A 13 8.74 -1.80 -8.79
CA ALA A 13 8.12 -2.34 -10.00
C ALA A 13 6.73 -2.92 -9.72
N SER A 14 6.56 -3.60 -8.58
CA SER A 14 5.27 -4.14 -8.17
C SER A 14 4.28 -3.05 -7.70
N PHE A 15 4.79 -1.94 -7.15
CA PHE A 15 3.98 -0.89 -6.54
C PHE A 15 3.37 0.11 -7.56
N MET A 16 4.12 0.48 -8.59
CA MET A 16 3.67 1.45 -9.61
C MET A 16 2.31 1.13 -10.26
N PRO A 17 2.02 -0.12 -10.68
CA PRO A 17 0.70 -0.49 -11.20
C PRO A 17 -0.44 -0.22 -10.21
N TRP A 18 -0.22 -0.37 -8.90
CA TRP A 18 -1.25 -0.11 -7.88
C TRP A 18 -1.58 1.38 -7.75
N LEU A 19 -0.59 2.26 -7.87
CA LEU A 19 -0.81 3.72 -7.84
C LEU A 19 -1.69 4.16 -9.02
N VAL A 20 -1.32 3.74 -10.24
CA VAL A 20 -2.08 4.07 -11.46
C VAL A 20 -3.43 3.34 -11.50
N GLY A 21 -3.49 2.09 -11.03
CA GLY A 21 -4.73 1.33 -10.88
C GLY A 21 -5.71 1.97 -9.90
N THR A 22 -5.22 2.54 -8.80
CA THR A 22 -6.05 3.31 -7.86
C THR A 22 -6.60 4.57 -8.52
N ALA A 23 -5.77 5.31 -9.27
CA ALA A 23 -6.23 6.46 -10.06
C ALA A 23 -7.29 6.04 -11.10
N LEU A 24 -7.11 4.86 -11.71
CA LEU A 24 -8.04 4.31 -12.70
C LEU A 24 -9.41 4.04 -12.09
N ILE A 25 -9.48 3.40 -10.92
CA ILE A 25 -10.75 3.11 -10.23
C ILE A 25 -11.51 4.41 -9.92
N HIS A 26 -10.81 5.44 -9.48
CA HIS A 26 -11.41 6.75 -9.20
C HIS A 26 -11.84 7.46 -10.48
N SER A 27 -11.04 7.39 -11.54
CA SER A 27 -11.39 7.92 -12.86
C SER A 27 -12.64 7.23 -13.44
N LEU A 28 -12.75 5.90 -13.31
CA LEU A 28 -13.92 5.13 -13.71
C LEU A 28 -15.19 5.60 -13.00
N ALA A 29 -15.10 5.90 -11.70
CA ALA A 29 -16.24 6.41 -10.94
C ALA A 29 -16.75 7.75 -11.48
N VAL A 30 -15.83 8.65 -11.90
CA VAL A 30 -16.20 9.92 -12.55
C VAL A 30 -16.79 9.67 -13.94
N THR A 31 -16.15 8.82 -14.74
CA THR A 31 -16.62 8.47 -16.08
C THR A 31 -18.03 7.89 -16.07
N GLU A 32 -18.33 7.00 -15.12
CA GLU A 32 -19.66 6.42 -14.97
C GLU A 32 -20.71 7.43 -14.51
N LYS A 33 -20.39 8.25 -13.50
CA LYS A 33 -21.36 9.18 -12.91
C LYS A 33 -21.59 10.42 -13.76
N ARG A 34 -20.56 10.88 -14.47
CA ARG A 34 -20.50 12.21 -15.08
C ARG A 34 -20.26 12.19 -16.57
N ALA A 35 -19.85 11.06 -17.15
CA ALA A 35 -19.33 10.99 -18.52
C ALA A 35 -18.11 11.92 -18.78
N ALA A 36 -17.44 12.38 -17.71
CA ALA A 36 -16.18 13.12 -17.75
C ALA A 36 -14.98 12.17 -17.67
N PHE A 37 -13.78 12.62 -18.01
CA PHE A 37 -12.53 11.84 -17.88
C PHE A 37 -12.40 10.58 -18.75
N LYS A 38 -13.25 10.38 -19.77
CA LYS A 38 -13.18 9.20 -20.65
C LYS A 38 -11.78 8.94 -21.20
N ALA A 39 -11.15 9.96 -21.79
CA ALA A 39 -9.79 9.85 -22.33
C ALA A 39 -8.76 9.49 -21.23
N TRP A 40 -8.85 10.15 -20.09
CA TRP A 40 -7.98 9.91 -18.94
C TRP A 40 -8.13 8.48 -18.39
N THR A 41 -9.36 7.98 -18.29
CA THR A 41 -9.64 6.60 -17.86
C THR A 41 -8.97 5.58 -18.79
N VAL A 42 -9.09 5.75 -20.10
CA VAL A 42 -8.46 4.84 -21.07
C VAL A 42 -6.93 4.90 -20.95
N LEU A 43 -6.36 6.10 -20.83
CA LEU A 43 -4.93 6.28 -20.67
C LEU A 43 -4.40 5.62 -19.40
N LEU A 44 -5.08 5.79 -18.25
CA LEU A 44 -4.73 5.14 -17.00
C LEU A 44 -4.82 3.60 -17.10
N ALA A 45 -5.79 3.06 -17.84
CA ALA A 45 -5.89 1.63 -18.06
C ALA A 45 -4.70 1.09 -18.87
N ILE A 46 -4.31 1.81 -19.93
CA ILE A 46 -3.11 1.49 -20.71
C ILE A 46 -1.88 1.53 -19.80
N PHE A 47 -1.69 2.59 -19.01
CA PHE A 47 -0.54 2.72 -18.11
C PHE A 47 -0.51 1.67 -17.01
N ALA A 48 -1.63 1.36 -16.36
CA ALA A 48 -1.67 0.34 -15.31
C ALA A 48 -1.21 -1.03 -15.85
N PHE A 49 -1.69 -1.42 -17.04
CA PHE A 49 -1.25 -2.67 -17.69
C PHE A 49 0.21 -2.59 -18.15
N SER A 50 0.60 -1.47 -18.76
CA SER A 50 1.96 -1.24 -19.25
C SER A 50 3.01 -1.29 -18.13
N LEU A 51 2.70 -0.73 -16.96
CA LEU A 51 3.57 -0.76 -15.79
C LEU A 51 3.72 -2.17 -15.22
N SER A 52 2.68 -3.01 -15.29
CA SER A 52 2.78 -4.43 -14.90
C SER A 52 3.71 -5.22 -15.83
N LEU A 53 3.64 -4.95 -17.14
CA LEU A 53 4.57 -5.54 -18.11
C LEU A 53 6.00 -5.01 -17.93
N LEU A 54 6.15 -3.71 -17.70
CA LEU A 54 7.45 -3.10 -17.39
C LEU A 54 8.05 -3.75 -16.14
N GLY A 55 7.27 -3.97 -15.08
CA GLY A 55 7.75 -4.67 -13.90
C GLY A 55 8.26 -6.07 -14.22
N THR A 56 7.57 -6.82 -15.07
CA THR A 56 8.04 -8.13 -15.54
C THR A 56 9.40 -8.03 -16.25
N PHE A 57 9.58 -7.02 -17.10
CA PHE A 57 10.86 -6.74 -17.75
C PHE A 57 11.96 -6.44 -16.72
N LEU A 58 11.72 -5.53 -15.78
CA LEU A 58 12.72 -5.09 -14.80
C LEU A 58 13.20 -6.25 -13.91
N VAL A 59 12.31 -7.17 -13.53
CA VAL A 59 12.65 -8.29 -12.63
C VAL A 59 13.31 -9.46 -13.36
N ARG A 60 13.04 -9.66 -14.66
CA ARG A 60 13.49 -10.86 -15.41
C ARG A 60 14.63 -10.60 -16.39
N SER A 61 14.84 -9.36 -16.81
CA SER A 61 15.87 -9.02 -17.81
C SER A 61 17.29 -9.08 -17.26
N GLY A 62 17.47 -9.06 -15.93
CA GLY A 62 18.79 -8.94 -15.29
C GLY A 62 19.42 -7.54 -15.40
N VAL A 63 18.66 -6.56 -15.89
CA VAL A 63 19.11 -5.17 -16.07
C VAL A 63 19.26 -4.43 -14.74
N LEU A 64 18.56 -4.86 -13.69
CA LEU A 64 18.66 -4.31 -12.34
C LEU A 64 19.20 -5.36 -11.37
N THR A 65 20.08 -4.92 -10.47
CA THR A 65 20.49 -5.72 -9.31
C THR A 65 19.43 -5.60 -8.21
N SER A 66 18.77 -6.69 -7.86
CA SER A 66 17.88 -6.77 -6.70
C SER A 66 18.04 -8.11 -6.00
N VAL A 67 17.90 -8.08 -4.67
CA VAL A 67 17.85 -9.27 -3.81
C VAL A 67 16.59 -10.11 -4.03
N HIS A 68 15.56 -9.53 -4.66
CA HIS A 68 14.31 -10.21 -5.00
C HIS A 68 14.23 -10.65 -6.48
N ALA A 69 15.31 -10.45 -7.25
CA ALA A 69 15.34 -10.88 -8.65
C ALA A 69 15.52 -12.40 -8.74
N PHE A 70 14.68 -13.07 -9.54
CA PHE A 70 14.71 -14.52 -9.75
C PHE A 70 14.96 -14.85 -11.22
N ALA A 71 15.92 -15.75 -11.47
CA ALA A 71 16.22 -16.32 -12.78
C ALA A 71 16.42 -15.26 -13.88
N THR A 72 17.56 -14.59 -13.85
CA THR A 72 17.99 -13.61 -14.85
C THR A 72 18.46 -14.30 -16.12
N ASP A 73 17.81 -13.99 -17.24
CA ASP A 73 18.17 -14.50 -18.58
C ASP A 73 18.06 -13.35 -19.59
N PRO A 74 19.20 -12.82 -20.08
CA PRO A 74 19.22 -11.70 -21.03
C PRO A 74 18.40 -11.97 -22.31
N GLY A 75 18.33 -13.22 -22.77
CA GLY A 75 17.56 -13.60 -23.94
C GLY A 75 16.06 -13.40 -23.74
N ARG A 76 15.55 -13.74 -22.54
CA ARG A 76 14.15 -13.46 -22.15
C ARG A 76 13.89 -11.97 -22.00
N GLY A 77 14.88 -11.22 -21.51
CA GLY A 77 14.80 -9.76 -21.40
C GLY A 77 14.49 -9.09 -22.74
N MET A 78 15.17 -9.48 -23.81
CA MET A 78 14.94 -8.94 -25.16
C MET A 78 13.54 -9.26 -25.71
N PHE A 79 13.07 -10.50 -25.52
CA PHE A 79 11.71 -10.87 -25.91
C PHE A 79 10.66 -10.01 -25.19
N ILE A 80 10.79 -9.85 -23.87
CA ILE A 80 9.87 -9.04 -23.08
C ILE A 80 9.95 -7.57 -23.51
N LEU A 81 11.14 -7.04 -23.82
CA LEU A 81 11.31 -5.67 -24.29
C LEU A 81 10.60 -5.43 -25.63
N LEU A 82 10.74 -6.33 -26.60
CA LEU A 82 10.03 -6.24 -27.88
C LEU A 82 8.52 -6.32 -27.68
N PHE A 83 8.06 -7.26 -26.85
CA PHE A 83 6.65 -7.38 -26.49
C PHE A 83 6.11 -6.10 -25.83
N LEU A 84 6.87 -5.51 -24.92
CA LEU A 84 6.54 -4.25 -24.26
C LEU A 84 6.43 -3.11 -25.29
N ALA A 85 7.38 -3.00 -26.22
CA ALA A 85 7.36 -1.98 -27.27
C ALA A 85 6.10 -2.10 -28.15
N VAL A 86 5.72 -3.31 -28.55
CA VAL A 86 4.51 -3.57 -29.35
C VAL A 86 3.24 -3.23 -28.56
N VAL A 87 3.13 -3.69 -27.32
CA VAL A 87 1.92 -3.50 -26.51
C VAL A 87 1.75 -2.04 -26.08
N ILE A 88 2.79 -1.42 -25.54
CA ILE A 88 2.74 -0.01 -25.11
C ILE A 88 2.62 0.90 -26.33
N GLY A 89 3.51 0.74 -27.32
CA GLY A 89 3.51 1.57 -28.52
C GLY A 89 2.20 1.43 -29.31
N GLY A 90 1.73 0.21 -29.52
CA GLY A 90 0.47 -0.06 -30.22
C GLY A 90 -0.75 0.48 -29.50
N SER A 91 -0.84 0.33 -28.18
CA SER A 91 -1.97 0.85 -27.39
C SER A 91 -1.99 2.38 -27.33
N LEU A 92 -0.84 3.04 -27.18
CA LEU A 92 -0.74 4.50 -27.19
C LEU A 92 -0.98 5.08 -28.59
N LEU A 93 -0.52 4.41 -29.65
CA LEU A 93 -0.82 4.80 -31.04
C LEU A 93 -2.32 4.68 -31.32
N LEU A 94 -2.96 3.58 -30.91
CA LEU A 94 -4.41 3.41 -31.05
C LEU A 94 -5.18 4.45 -30.24
N TYR A 95 -4.76 4.73 -29.01
CA TYR A 95 -5.34 5.79 -28.17
C TYR A 95 -5.27 7.14 -28.87
N SER A 96 -4.11 7.48 -29.45
CA SER A 96 -3.88 8.75 -30.15
C SER A 96 -4.73 8.85 -31.41
N TRP A 97 -4.82 7.77 -32.19
CA TRP A 97 -5.66 7.70 -33.38
C TRP A 97 -7.15 7.84 -33.06
N ARG A 98 -7.61 7.26 -31.94
CA ARG A 98 -9.01 7.31 -31.50
C ARG A 98 -9.33 8.48 -30.57
N ALA A 99 -8.38 9.38 -30.32
CA ALA A 99 -8.51 10.45 -29.32
C ALA A 99 -9.73 11.36 -29.55
N SER A 100 -10.12 11.60 -30.81
CA SER A 100 -11.30 12.41 -31.15
C SER A 100 -12.62 11.78 -30.71
N GLN A 101 -12.69 10.44 -30.63
CA GLN A 101 -13.91 9.69 -30.31
C GLN A 101 -14.16 9.58 -28.79
N ILE A 102 -13.13 9.86 -27.97
CA ILE A 102 -13.16 9.69 -26.50
C ILE A 102 -13.19 11.02 -25.74
N ARG A 103 -13.50 12.14 -26.42
CA ARG A 103 -13.60 13.45 -25.79
C ARG A 103 -14.81 13.52 -24.84
N SER A 104 -14.63 14.24 -23.74
CA SER A 104 -15.70 14.58 -22.78
C SER A 104 -15.91 16.09 -22.76
N SER A 105 -17.17 16.54 -22.91
CA SER A 105 -17.56 17.97 -22.94
C SER A 105 -18.19 18.46 -21.63
N VAL A 106 -17.94 17.77 -20.52
CA VAL A 106 -18.59 18.04 -19.23
C VAL A 106 -17.87 19.15 -18.48
N LYS A 107 -18.60 20.19 -18.08
CA LYS A 107 -18.11 21.28 -17.23
C LYS A 107 -18.40 21.01 -15.75
N PHE A 108 -17.48 21.40 -14.88
CA PHE A 108 -17.58 21.36 -13.42
C PHE A 108 -16.76 22.51 -12.82
N SER A 109 -17.11 22.95 -11.60
CA SER A 109 -16.42 24.06 -10.93
C SER A 109 -15.12 23.59 -10.25
N LEU A 110 -14.24 24.54 -9.91
CA LEU A 110 -13.01 24.25 -9.16
C LEU A 110 -13.30 23.60 -7.80
N VAL A 111 -14.40 23.99 -7.14
CA VAL A 111 -14.85 23.38 -5.89
C VAL A 111 -15.90 22.33 -6.20
N SER A 112 -15.45 21.13 -6.55
CA SER A 112 -16.32 20.01 -6.89
C SER A 112 -15.64 18.67 -6.59
N ARG A 113 -16.45 17.61 -6.50
CA ARG A 113 -15.94 16.24 -6.37
C ARG A 113 -15.12 15.83 -7.60
N GLU A 114 -15.50 16.27 -8.79
CA GLU A 114 -14.74 16.04 -10.02
C GLU A 114 -13.31 16.59 -9.90
N THR A 115 -13.15 17.83 -9.41
CA THR A 115 -11.82 18.43 -9.19
C THR A 115 -11.02 17.70 -8.12
N GLY A 116 -11.65 17.31 -7.00
CA GLY A 116 -10.98 16.53 -5.96
C GLY A 116 -10.45 15.17 -6.48
N LEU A 117 -11.26 14.47 -7.29
CA LEU A 117 -10.87 13.21 -7.91
C LEU A 117 -9.81 13.39 -9.01
N LEU A 118 -9.83 14.52 -9.73
CA LEU A 118 -8.77 14.88 -10.67
C LEU A 118 -7.44 15.09 -9.95
N LEU A 119 -7.43 15.90 -8.87
CA LEU A 119 -6.23 16.13 -8.06
C LEU A 119 -5.70 14.82 -7.48
N ASN A 120 -6.56 13.97 -6.94
CA ASN A 120 -6.18 12.63 -6.49
C ASN A 120 -5.44 11.85 -7.59
N ASN A 121 -5.99 11.82 -8.80
CA ASN A 121 -5.38 11.10 -9.91
C ASN A 121 -4.04 11.71 -10.32
N VAL A 122 -3.92 13.04 -10.33
CA VAL A 122 -2.66 13.73 -10.62
C VAL A 122 -1.60 13.36 -9.59
N PHE A 123 -1.91 13.45 -8.29
CA PHE A 123 -0.96 13.08 -7.24
C PHE A 123 -0.53 11.61 -7.32
N LEU A 124 -1.45 10.68 -7.59
CA LEU A 124 -1.13 9.25 -7.77
C LEU A 124 -0.24 9.00 -8.98
N VAL A 125 -0.50 9.67 -10.11
CA VAL A 125 0.33 9.54 -11.32
C VAL A 125 1.69 10.18 -11.13
N VAL A 126 1.77 11.35 -10.47
CA VAL A 126 3.04 12.00 -10.13
C VAL A 126 3.85 11.14 -9.15
N ALA A 127 3.22 10.55 -8.14
CA ALA A 127 3.88 9.62 -7.23
C ALA A 127 4.43 8.40 -7.98
N CYS A 128 3.64 7.83 -8.91
CA CYS A 128 4.10 6.75 -9.77
C CYS A 128 5.29 7.19 -10.65
N ALA A 129 5.23 8.36 -11.27
CA ALA A 129 6.29 8.89 -12.11
C ALA A 129 7.59 9.13 -11.32
N SER A 130 7.50 9.62 -10.09
CA SER A 130 8.65 9.79 -9.19
C SER A 130 9.28 8.45 -8.80
N VAL A 131 8.47 7.43 -8.49
CA VAL A 131 8.98 6.08 -8.20
C VAL A 131 9.63 5.47 -9.45
N LEU A 132 8.99 5.63 -10.61
CA LEU A 132 9.52 5.16 -11.89
C LEU A 132 10.87 5.82 -12.20
N LEU A 133 10.95 7.14 -12.03
CA LEU A 133 12.17 7.91 -12.24
C LEU A 133 13.28 7.39 -11.33
N GLY A 134 13.06 7.31 -10.01
CA GLY A 134 14.06 6.80 -9.07
C GLY A 134 14.50 5.36 -9.36
N THR A 135 13.59 4.53 -9.88
CA THR A 135 13.88 3.12 -10.21
C THR A 135 14.68 3.00 -11.51
N LEU A 136 14.38 3.81 -12.53
CA LEU A 136 15.07 3.75 -13.83
C LEU A 136 16.32 4.63 -13.89
N TYR A 137 16.49 5.60 -12.98
CA TYR A 137 17.60 6.54 -13.02
C TYR A 137 18.98 5.86 -12.97
N PRO A 138 19.24 4.87 -12.10
CA PRO A 138 20.48 4.09 -12.14
C PRO A 138 20.77 3.45 -13.50
N LEU A 139 19.73 2.93 -14.16
CA LEU A 139 19.87 2.28 -15.47
C LEU A 139 20.24 3.30 -16.56
N VAL A 140 19.66 4.49 -16.52
CA VAL A 140 20.01 5.56 -17.47
C VAL A 140 21.48 5.99 -17.30
N ILE A 141 21.95 6.15 -16.06
CA ILE A 141 23.33 6.56 -15.78
C ILE A 141 24.34 5.46 -16.21
N ASP A 142 24.02 4.19 -15.97
CA ASP A 142 24.83 3.06 -16.42
C ASP A 142 24.89 2.98 -17.96
N ALA A 143 23.73 3.15 -18.63
CA ALA A 143 23.65 3.15 -20.09
C ALA A 143 24.42 4.30 -20.76
N LEU A 144 24.57 5.44 -20.08
CA LEU A 144 25.37 6.58 -20.54
C LEU A 144 26.88 6.40 -20.27
N GLY A 145 27.29 5.32 -19.58
CA GLY A 145 28.70 5.07 -19.24
C GLY A 145 29.26 6.02 -18.18
N ILE A 146 28.41 6.74 -17.43
CA ILE A 146 28.82 7.74 -16.44
C ILE A 146 29.22 7.07 -15.11
N GLY A 147 28.76 5.85 -14.86
CA GLY A 147 29.09 5.05 -13.70
C GLY A 147 27.88 4.28 -13.16
N LYS A 148 28.03 3.68 -11.97
CA LYS A 148 26.94 2.98 -11.28
C LYS A 148 26.55 3.73 -10.02
N ILE A 149 25.27 4.02 -9.90
CA ILE A 149 24.67 4.63 -8.71
C ILE A 149 23.57 3.73 -8.16
N SER A 150 23.23 3.92 -6.89
CA SER A 150 22.08 3.28 -6.27
C SER A 150 21.16 4.33 -5.68
N VAL A 151 19.86 4.17 -5.88
CA VAL A 151 18.83 5.05 -5.34
C VAL A 151 18.06 4.25 -4.29
N GLY A 152 18.17 4.68 -3.03
CA GLY A 152 17.57 3.98 -1.89
C GLY A 152 16.46 4.77 -1.19
N PRO A 153 16.02 4.29 0.00
CA PRO A 153 14.93 4.89 0.77
C PRO A 153 14.98 6.42 0.97
N PRO A 154 16.14 7.09 1.16
CA PRO A 154 16.17 8.54 1.34
C PRO A 154 15.53 9.32 0.18
N TYR A 155 15.83 8.94 -1.07
CA TYR A 155 15.22 9.55 -2.25
C TYR A 155 13.70 9.32 -2.25
N PHE A 156 13.28 8.05 -2.17
CA PHE A 156 11.87 7.71 -2.30
C PHE A 156 11.03 8.29 -1.18
N ASN A 157 11.49 8.25 0.07
CA ASN A 157 10.77 8.84 1.20
C ASN A 157 10.66 10.36 1.08
N SER A 158 11.72 11.05 0.65
CA SER A 158 11.70 12.51 0.49
C SER A 158 10.72 13.00 -0.58
N VAL A 159 10.42 12.19 -1.59
CA VAL A 159 9.48 12.54 -2.66
C VAL A 159 8.08 11.98 -2.40
N PHE A 160 7.96 10.74 -1.95
CA PHE A 160 6.69 10.03 -1.80
C PHE A 160 5.87 10.52 -0.61
N ILE A 161 6.52 10.82 0.53
CA ILE A 161 5.80 11.30 1.73
C ILE A 161 5.10 12.64 1.44
N PRO A 162 5.77 13.68 0.91
CA PRO A 162 5.09 14.94 0.59
C PRO A 162 3.95 14.82 -0.42
N LEU A 163 4.00 13.86 -1.35
CA LEU A 163 2.92 13.63 -2.32
C LEU A 163 1.71 12.91 -1.71
N THR A 164 1.93 12.05 -0.70
CA THR A 164 0.87 11.26 -0.08
C THR A 164 0.13 11.97 1.05
N LEU A 165 0.74 12.98 1.69
CA LEU A 165 0.05 13.78 2.72
C LEU A 165 -1.18 14.53 2.14
N PRO A 166 -1.09 15.26 1.01
CA PRO A 166 -2.27 15.85 0.36
C PRO A 166 -3.28 14.81 -0.11
N LEU A 167 -2.84 13.63 -0.54
CA LEU A 167 -3.75 12.54 -0.92
C LEU A 167 -4.63 12.09 0.24
N ALA A 168 -4.05 11.89 1.43
CA ALA A 168 -4.80 11.54 2.63
C ALA A 168 -5.84 12.63 3.00
N LEU A 169 -5.50 13.90 2.81
CA LEU A 169 -6.46 15.00 2.98
C LEU A 169 -7.58 14.95 1.93
N LEU A 170 -7.22 14.75 0.66
CA LEU A 170 -8.16 14.70 -0.46
C LEU A 170 -9.16 13.54 -0.36
N VAL A 171 -8.80 12.43 0.28
CA VAL A 171 -9.75 11.35 0.58
C VAL A 171 -10.99 11.90 1.30
N GLY A 172 -10.79 12.65 2.37
CA GLY A 172 -11.88 13.20 3.17
C GLY A 172 -12.64 14.32 2.45
N VAL A 173 -11.91 15.25 1.83
CA VAL A 173 -12.52 16.37 1.08
C VAL A 173 -13.36 15.83 -0.10
N GLY A 174 -12.78 14.95 -0.92
CA GLY A 174 -13.41 14.40 -2.10
C GLY A 174 -14.63 13.54 -1.78
N ALA A 175 -14.60 12.77 -0.69
CA ALA A 175 -15.75 11.98 -0.26
C ALA A 175 -16.98 12.86 0.03
N LEU A 176 -16.79 14.01 0.67
CA LEU A 176 -17.87 14.89 1.15
C LEU A 176 -18.26 16.03 0.20
N ALA A 177 -17.40 16.37 -0.77
CA ALA A 177 -17.70 17.34 -1.83
C ALA A 177 -18.88 16.89 -2.72
N ARG A 178 -19.66 17.83 -3.24
CA ARG A 178 -20.75 17.57 -4.19
C ARG A 178 -20.24 17.47 -5.63
N TRP A 179 -20.97 16.73 -6.47
CA TRP A 179 -20.73 16.70 -7.91
C TRP A 179 -21.17 18.01 -8.58
N LYS A 180 -20.62 18.35 -9.76
CA LYS A 180 -20.80 19.64 -10.49
C LYS A 180 -20.14 20.81 -9.80
N GLU A 181 -20.66 21.14 -8.63
CA GLU A 181 -20.39 22.38 -7.94
C GLU A 181 -20.70 22.23 -6.45
N ASP A 182 -19.87 22.86 -5.64
CA ASP A 182 -19.98 22.98 -4.21
C ASP A 182 -19.43 24.35 -3.76
N SER A 183 -19.72 24.76 -2.53
CA SER A 183 -19.18 25.99 -1.95
C SER A 183 -18.18 25.70 -0.84
N VAL A 184 -17.12 26.52 -0.76
CA VAL A 184 -16.11 26.41 0.30
C VAL A 184 -16.74 26.50 1.68
N ALA A 185 -17.71 27.41 1.88
CA ALA A 185 -18.40 27.57 3.15
C ALA A 185 -19.16 26.30 3.58
N ARG A 186 -19.89 25.65 2.65
CA ARG A 186 -20.60 24.40 2.96
C ARG A 186 -19.62 23.29 3.31
N LEU A 187 -18.58 23.15 2.50
CA LEU A 187 -17.58 22.09 2.68
C LEU A 187 -16.80 22.29 3.98
N ALA A 188 -16.38 23.52 4.30
CA ALA A 188 -15.71 23.86 5.55
C ALA A 188 -16.60 23.60 6.77
N GLY A 189 -17.87 24.02 6.74
CA GLY A 189 -18.81 23.72 7.82
C GLY A 189 -19.02 22.21 8.02
N LYS A 190 -18.98 21.44 6.93
CA LYS A 190 -19.11 19.99 6.97
C LYS A 190 -17.85 19.27 7.46
N LEU A 191 -16.69 19.76 7.08
CA LEU A 191 -15.40 19.16 7.47
C LEU A 191 -14.93 19.62 8.84
N GLY A 192 -15.40 20.77 9.34
CA GLY A 192 -14.88 21.43 10.54
C GLY A 192 -14.81 20.52 11.76
N ILE A 193 -15.87 19.75 12.04
CA ILE A 193 -15.87 18.80 13.15
C ILE A 193 -14.86 17.67 12.95
N SER A 194 -14.75 17.13 11.73
CA SER A 194 -13.76 16.10 11.40
C SER A 194 -12.34 16.63 11.53
N VAL A 195 -12.07 17.87 11.11
CA VAL A 195 -10.78 18.53 11.30
C VAL A 195 -10.46 18.66 12.79
N ALA A 196 -11.34 19.30 13.56
CA ALA A 196 -11.11 19.57 14.97
C ALA A 196 -10.89 18.29 15.78
N VAL A 197 -11.74 17.27 15.58
CA VAL A 197 -11.62 15.98 16.27
C VAL A 197 -10.38 15.22 15.81
N SER A 198 -10.04 15.23 14.51
CA SER A 198 -8.82 14.56 14.03
C SER A 198 -7.55 15.18 14.59
N LEU A 199 -7.49 16.51 14.71
CA LEU A 199 -6.39 17.22 15.35
C LEU A 199 -6.31 16.89 16.85
N ALA A 200 -7.43 17.03 17.57
CA ALA A 200 -7.47 16.79 19.01
C ALA A 200 -7.10 15.33 19.36
N LEU A 201 -7.70 14.35 18.69
CA LEU A 201 -7.42 12.94 18.94
C LEU A 201 -6.05 12.53 18.42
N GLY A 202 -5.65 12.95 17.21
CA GLY A 202 -4.36 12.58 16.63
C GLY A 202 -3.18 13.12 17.44
N LEU A 203 -3.23 14.39 17.84
CA LEU A 203 -2.24 14.99 18.73
C LEU A 203 -2.32 14.39 20.14
N GLY A 204 -3.53 14.22 20.68
CA GLY A 204 -3.73 13.65 22.02
C GLY A 204 -3.17 12.23 22.14
N LEU A 205 -3.45 11.36 21.16
CA LEU A 205 -2.89 10.00 21.13
C LEU A 205 -1.37 10.01 21.01
N ALA A 206 -0.81 10.90 20.17
CA ALA A 206 0.63 11.03 20.03
C ALA A 206 1.32 11.55 21.31
N LEU A 207 0.66 12.42 22.07
CA LEU A 207 1.19 12.97 23.32
C LEU A 207 1.06 11.99 24.50
N LEU A 208 -0.04 11.25 24.56
CA LEU A 208 -0.39 10.43 25.73
C LEU A 208 0.08 8.98 25.63
N LEU A 209 0.13 8.42 24.42
CA LEU A 209 0.39 6.97 24.23
C LEU A 209 1.69 6.65 23.51
N ALA A 210 2.32 7.62 22.83
CA ALA A 210 3.58 7.35 22.15
C ALA A 210 4.73 7.21 23.15
N PRO A 211 5.69 6.28 22.93
CA PRO A 211 6.89 6.17 23.77
C PRO A 211 7.70 7.47 23.82
N GLN A 212 7.71 8.19 22.71
CA GLN A 212 8.37 9.48 22.54
C GLN A 212 7.60 10.31 21.51
N PHE A 213 7.44 11.60 21.77
CA PHE A 213 6.68 12.46 20.86
C PHE A 213 7.41 12.63 19.52
N SER A 214 6.67 12.47 18.42
CA SER A 214 7.16 12.69 17.05
C SER A 214 6.10 13.42 16.25
N TRP A 215 6.49 14.54 15.62
CA TRP A 215 5.61 15.28 14.72
C TRP A 215 5.13 14.43 13.55
N GLY A 216 5.97 13.54 13.03
CA GLY A 216 5.60 12.63 11.94
C GLY A 216 4.52 11.64 12.38
N ALA A 217 4.65 11.07 13.58
CA ALA A 217 3.65 10.13 14.12
C ALA A 217 2.34 10.85 14.42
N ALA A 218 2.41 12.04 15.02
CA ALA A 218 1.25 12.86 15.31
C ALA A 218 0.49 13.24 14.03
N LEU A 219 1.20 13.70 13.00
CA LEU A 219 0.60 14.01 11.70
C LEU A 219 -0.05 12.78 11.06
N ALA A 220 0.61 11.61 11.10
CA ALA A 220 0.05 10.38 10.56
C ALA A 220 -1.23 9.95 11.30
N LEU A 221 -1.26 10.05 12.63
CA LEU A 221 -2.45 9.77 13.43
C LEU A 221 -3.59 10.75 13.12
N VAL A 222 -3.29 12.05 13.01
CA VAL A 222 -4.27 13.05 12.58
C VAL A 222 -4.85 12.67 11.21
N LEU A 223 -4.03 12.32 10.24
CA LEU A 223 -4.47 11.96 8.89
C LEU A 223 -5.26 10.64 8.85
N ALA A 224 -4.86 9.63 9.62
CA ALA A 224 -5.61 8.39 9.72
C ALA A 224 -7.00 8.61 10.33
N ILE A 225 -7.08 9.38 11.42
CA ILE A 225 -8.35 9.74 12.07
C ILE A 225 -9.19 10.63 11.16
N TRP A 226 -8.58 11.56 10.43
CA TRP A 226 -9.24 12.35 9.40
C TRP A 226 -9.93 11.48 8.35
N VAL A 227 -9.22 10.51 7.77
CA VAL A 227 -9.78 9.57 6.79
C VAL A 227 -10.91 8.74 7.39
N LEU A 228 -10.71 8.22 8.61
CA LEU A 228 -11.74 7.48 9.35
C LEU A 228 -13.01 8.32 9.55
N LEU A 229 -12.87 9.50 10.15
CA LEU A 229 -14.00 10.37 10.50
C LEU A 229 -14.76 10.88 9.28
N THR A 230 -14.05 11.26 8.21
CA THR A 230 -14.70 11.71 6.97
C THR A 230 -15.42 10.58 6.24
N THR A 231 -14.89 9.35 6.32
CA THR A 231 -15.58 8.14 5.82
C THR A 231 -16.84 7.83 6.62
N LEU A 232 -16.77 7.93 7.96
CA LEU A 232 -17.94 7.76 8.83
C LEU A 232 -18.97 8.87 8.62
N HIS A 233 -18.55 10.12 8.47
CA HIS A 233 -19.44 11.23 8.18
C HIS A 233 -20.16 11.00 6.84
N TRP A 234 -19.46 10.57 5.80
CA TRP A 234 -20.07 10.21 4.53
C TRP A 234 -21.14 9.12 4.68
N LEU A 235 -20.90 8.14 5.54
CA LEU A 235 -21.85 7.06 5.82
C LEU A 235 -23.08 7.59 6.56
N ILE A 236 -22.89 8.44 7.57
CA ILE A 236 -23.98 9.05 8.36
C ILE A 236 -24.86 9.94 7.46
N ASP A 237 -24.27 10.70 6.53
CA ASP A 237 -25.03 11.50 5.55
C ASP A 237 -26.03 10.68 4.74
N ARG A 238 -25.73 9.39 4.50
CA ARG A 238 -26.63 8.49 3.77
C ARG A 238 -27.81 8.02 4.60
N ALA A 239 -27.74 8.11 5.93
CA ALA A 239 -28.85 7.83 6.83
C ALA A 239 -29.80 9.03 7.00
N GLY A 240 -29.46 10.20 6.46
CA GLY A 240 -30.30 11.40 6.52
C GLY A 240 -31.71 11.21 5.91
N GLY A 241 -32.67 12.03 6.37
CA GLY A 241 -34.04 12.02 5.86
C GLY A 241 -34.99 11.03 6.56
N GLY A 242 -34.80 10.78 7.87
CA GLY A 242 -35.71 9.97 8.69
C GLY A 242 -35.60 8.45 8.50
N ARG A 243 -34.59 7.97 7.76
CA ARG A 243 -34.32 6.53 7.63
C ARG A 243 -33.60 6.02 8.87
N SER A 244 -33.99 4.85 9.36
CA SER A 244 -33.22 4.14 10.39
C SER A 244 -31.80 3.87 9.90
N PHE A 245 -30.80 4.19 10.71
CA PHE A 245 -29.39 3.95 10.43
C PHE A 245 -29.13 2.48 10.05
N TRP A 246 -29.74 1.54 10.77
CA TRP A 246 -29.67 0.11 10.48
C TRP A 246 -30.21 -0.23 9.08
N ARG A 247 -31.35 0.34 8.70
CA ARG A 247 -31.91 0.14 7.36
C ARG A 247 -31.00 0.72 6.28
N MET A 248 -30.34 1.84 6.55
CA MET A 248 -29.34 2.42 5.62
C MET A 248 -28.15 1.47 5.42
N LEU A 249 -27.59 0.91 6.49
CA LEU A 249 -26.45 -0.02 6.40
C LEU A 249 -26.77 -1.25 5.55
N VAL A 250 -27.94 -1.84 5.75
CA VAL A 250 -28.37 -3.05 5.01
C VAL A 250 -28.71 -2.75 3.55
N THR A 251 -29.10 -1.51 3.22
CA THR A 251 -29.48 -1.11 1.85
C THR A 251 -28.37 -0.41 1.07
N LEU A 252 -27.22 -0.15 1.69
CA LEU A 252 -26.08 0.48 1.02
C LEU A 252 -25.56 -0.44 -0.10
N PRO A 253 -25.44 0.05 -1.35
CA PRO A 253 -24.90 -0.75 -2.46
C PRO A 253 -23.47 -1.23 -2.20
N ARG A 254 -23.07 -2.33 -2.84
CA ARG A 254 -21.73 -2.93 -2.68
C ARG A 254 -20.61 -1.94 -3.03
N GLY A 255 -20.79 -1.06 -4.02
CA GLY A 255 -19.85 0.01 -4.34
C GLY A 255 -19.77 1.10 -3.27
N GLY A 256 -20.84 1.32 -2.51
CA GLY A 256 -20.82 2.17 -1.32
C GLY A 256 -19.98 1.55 -0.21
N TRP A 257 -20.18 0.26 0.08
CA TRP A 257 -19.31 -0.48 0.99
C TRP A 257 -17.87 -0.57 0.48
N GLY A 258 -17.67 -0.69 -0.83
CA GLY A 258 -16.35 -0.67 -1.46
C GLY A 258 -15.58 0.61 -1.16
N MET A 259 -16.27 1.76 -1.22
CA MET A 259 -15.72 3.05 -0.82
C MET A 259 -15.37 3.07 0.68
N VAL A 260 -16.25 2.58 1.56
CA VAL A 260 -16.01 2.56 3.01
C VAL A 260 -14.80 1.69 3.35
N PHE A 261 -14.78 0.42 2.93
CA PHE A 261 -13.67 -0.49 3.24
C PHE A 261 -12.36 -0.04 2.60
N GLY A 262 -12.39 0.52 1.39
CA GLY A 262 -11.22 1.10 0.74
C GLY A 262 -10.57 2.20 1.58
N HIS A 263 -11.34 3.19 2.01
CA HIS A 263 -10.80 4.33 2.76
C HIS A 263 -10.50 4.00 4.23
N LEU A 264 -11.28 3.13 4.87
CA LEU A 264 -10.93 2.60 6.19
C LEU A 264 -9.62 1.82 6.15
N GLY A 265 -9.38 1.06 5.07
CA GLY A 265 -8.11 0.37 4.85
C GLY A 265 -6.93 1.35 4.75
N ILE A 266 -7.10 2.50 4.08
CA ILE A 266 -6.10 3.57 4.04
C ILE A 266 -5.82 4.11 5.45
N ALA A 267 -6.86 4.39 6.25
CA ALA A 267 -6.68 4.87 7.62
C ALA A 267 -5.85 3.90 8.47
N VAL A 268 -6.19 2.60 8.45
CA VAL A 268 -5.46 1.54 9.18
C VAL A 268 -4.02 1.40 8.66
N PHE A 269 -3.83 1.47 7.34
CA PHE A 269 -2.52 1.38 6.70
C PHE A 269 -1.61 2.54 7.11
N ILE A 270 -2.11 3.78 7.15
CA ILE A 270 -1.33 4.96 7.57
C ILE A 270 -0.80 4.78 9.00
N VAL A 271 -1.64 4.30 9.93
CA VAL A 271 -1.22 4.01 11.31
C VAL A 271 -0.12 2.96 11.33
N GLY A 272 -0.32 1.82 10.64
CA GLY A 272 0.66 0.74 10.59
C GLY A 272 2.02 1.20 10.06
N VAL A 273 2.04 1.84 8.89
CA VAL A 273 3.26 2.35 8.25
C VAL A 273 3.98 3.39 9.11
N ALA A 274 3.26 4.40 9.61
CA ALA A 274 3.89 5.49 10.33
C ALA A 274 4.43 5.03 11.70
N LEU A 275 3.61 4.34 12.49
CA LEU A 275 4.01 3.93 13.84
C LEU A 275 5.12 2.87 13.79
N THR A 276 5.03 1.90 12.86
CA THR A 276 6.11 0.93 12.73
C THR A 276 7.41 1.57 12.23
N SER A 277 7.35 2.55 11.33
CA SER A 277 8.56 3.20 10.80
C SER A 277 9.22 4.12 11.83
N ILE A 278 8.44 4.74 12.71
CA ILE A 278 8.94 5.73 13.68
C ILE A 278 9.34 5.09 15.01
N TYR A 279 8.61 4.06 15.44
CA TYR A 279 8.75 3.48 16.78
C TYR A 279 9.26 2.04 16.79
N SER A 280 9.61 1.45 15.64
CA SER A 280 10.34 0.17 15.66
C SER A 280 11.71 0.37 16.29
N THR A 281 12.09 -0.55 17.16
CA THR A 281 13.43 -0.64 17.70
C THR A 281 14.06 -1.96 17.29
N GLU A 282 15.33 -1.91 16.90
CA GLU A 282 16.10 -3.09 16.51
C GLU A 282 17.48 -3.06 17.17
N LYS A 283 18.01 -4.24 17.50
CA LYS A 283 19.38 -4.36 17.97
C LYS A 283 20.01 -5.68 17.53
N ASP A 284 21.24 -5.56 17.01
CA ASP A 284 22.17 -6.68 16.85
C ASP A 284 23.04 -6.79 18.10
N ILE A 285 22.94 -7.93 18.79
CA ILE A 285 23.64 -8.18 20.07
C ILE A 285 24.30 -9.56 20.06
N ARG A 286 25.36 -9.70 20.85
CA ARG A 286 25.94 -11.00 21.22
C ARG A 286 25.37 -11.38 22.59
N LEU A 287 24.76 -12.56 22.70
CA LEU A 287 24.29 -13.10 23.98
C LEU A 287 24.86 -14.50 24.22
N GLU A 288 25.28 -14.75 25.45
CA GLU A 288 25.54 -16.08 26.00
C GLU A 288 24.28 -16.68 26.65
N PRO A 289 24.17 -18.01 26.76
CA PRO A 289 23.10 -18.64 27.50
C PRO A 289 22.99 -18.09 28.93
N GLY A 290 21.79 -17.68 29.34
CA GLY A 290 21.51 -17.05 30.62
C GLY A 290 21.61 -15.52 30.62
N GLN A 291 22.11 -14.90 29.55
CA GLN A 291 22.13 -13.43 29.43
C GLN A 291 20.81 -12.91 28.85
N SER A 292 20.40 -11.73 29.31
CA SER A 292 19.23 -11.03 28.80
C SER A 292 19.57 -9.67 28.21
N TYR A 293 18.69 -9.17 27.35
CA TYR A 293 18.74 -7.81 26.84
C TYR A 293 17.36 -7.16 26.88
N ASN A 294 17.27 -5.95 27.43
CA ASN A 294 16.03 -5.17 27.44
C ASN A 294 15.90 -4.34 26.17
N LEU A 295 14.81 -4.53 25.43
CA LEU A 295 14.48 -3.72 24.25
C LEU A 295 12.98 -3.41 24.23
N GLY A 296 12.65 -2.11 24.19
CA GLY A 296 11.25 -1.66 24.10
C GLY A 296 10.38 -2.06 25.30
N GLY A 297 10.99 -2.24 26.47
CA GLY A 297 10.31 -2.69 27.68
C GLY A 297 10.09 -4.20 27.76
N TYR A 298 10.71 -4.99 26.89
CA TYR A 298 10.73 -6.45 26.95
C TYR A 298 12.13 -6.95 27.25
N ASP A 299 12.24 -7.92 28.15
CA ASP A 299 13.48 -8.62 28.46
C ASP A 299 13.56 -9.90 27.64
N PHE A 300 14.57 -10.00 26.79
CA PHE A 300 14.85 -11.16 25.96
C PHE A 300 15.96 -11.98 26.61
N LEU A 301 15.61 -13.06 27.29
CA LEU A 301 16.56 -14.00 27.92
C LEU A 301 16.93 -15.10 26.95
N PHE A 302 18.19 -15.17 26.55
CA PHE A 302 18.68 -16.23 25.67
C PHE A 302 19.01 -17.48 26.49
N LYS A 303 18.35 -18.61 26.20
CA LYS A 303 18.57 -19.90 26.89
C LYS A 303 19.64 -20.76 26.23
N GLY A 304 20.07 -20.38 25.02
CA GLY A 304 21.06 -21.10 24.23
C GLY A 304 20.48 -21.53 22.88
N ALA A 305 21.31 -22.22 22.09
CA ALA A 305 20.89 -22.78 20.82
C ALA A 305 21.29 -24.26 20.71
N ALA A 306 20.36 -25.09 20.25
CA ALA A 306 20.54 -26.51 20.06
C ALA A 306 20.49 -26.88 18.57
N ARG A 307 21.16 -27.97 18.19
CA ARG A 307 21.02 -28.53 16.84
C ARG A 307 19.73 -29.31 16.74
N VAL A 308 18.92 -29.02 15.73
CA VAL A 308 17.67 -29.72 15.42
C VAL A 308 17.69 -30.22 13.98
N SER A 309 17.09 -31.38 13.74
CA SER A 309 16.94 -31.94 12.39
C SER A 309 15.51 -31.73 11.91
N GLY A 310 15.34 -30.98 10.83
CA GLY A 310 14.07 -30.79 10.15
C GLY A 310 13.85 -31.84 9.04
N PRO A 311 12.70 -31.81 8.33
CA PRO A 311 12.38 -32.80 7.31
C PRO A 311 13.37 -32.87 6.14
N ASN A 312 13.96 -31.72 5.78
CA ASN A 312 14.91 -31.59 4.66
C ASN A 312 16.04 -30.59 4.95
N TYR A 313 16.30 -30.28 6.24
CA TYR A 313 17.33 -29.33 6.66
C TYR A 313 17.91 -29.71 8.01
N LEU A 314 19.14 -29.25 8.27
CA LEU A 314 19.71 -29.20 9.62
C LEU A 314 19.62 -27.76 10.10
N ALA A 315 19.30 -27.53 11.37
CA ALA A 315 19.21 -26.19 11.91
C ALA A 315 19.86 -26.05 13.28
N HIS A 316 20.28 -24.82 13.58
CA HIS A 316 20.47 -24.37 14.94
C HIS A 316 19.21 -23.62 15.37
N GLU A 317 18.54 -24.10 16.40
CA GLU A 317 17.36 -23.48 17.00
C GLU A 317 17.79 -22.80 18.30
N GLY A 318 17.62 -21.48 18.37
CA GLY A 318 17.76 -20.72 19.60
C GLY A 318 16.48 -20.77 20.42
N GLU A 319 16.58 -20.74 21.74
CA GLU A 319 15.45 -20.56 22.63
C GLU A 319 15.60 -19.22 23.36
N VAL A 320 14.59 -18.35 23.22
CA VAL A 320 14.60 -17.00 23.79
C VAL A 320 13.30 -16.79 24.55
N GLU A 321 13.39 -16.77 25.87
CA GLU A 321 12.25 -16.42 26.74
C GLU A 321 12.07 -14.90 26.73
N VAL A 322 10.84 -14.44 26.56
CA VAL A 322 10.53 -13.01 26.60
C VAL A 322 9.57 -12.71 27.74
N SER A 323 9.95 -11.73 28.55
CA SER A 323 9.13 -11.22 29.65
C SER A 323 8.97 -9.70 29.56
N ARG A 324 8.00 -9.17 30.30
CA ARG A 324 7.77 -7.74 30.46
C ARG A 324 7.29 -7.47 31.87
N ASP A 325 7.91 -6.52 32.55
CA ASP A 325 7.60 -6.17 33.94
C ASP A 325 7.61 -7.40 34.88
N GLY A 326 8.53 -8.34 34.63
CA GLY A 326 8.67 -9.59 35.37
C GLY A 326 7.66 -10.70 35.01
N ALA A 327 6.65 -10.42 34.20
CA ALA A 327 5.68 -11.41 33.74
C ALA A 327 6.13 -12.06 32.42
N ALA A 328 6.04 -13.39 32.33
CA ALA A 328 6.32 -14.11 31.10
C ALA A 328 5.31 -13.73 30.00
N VAL A 329 5.82 -13.42 28.81
CA VAL A 329 5.00 -13.02 27.65
C VAL A 329 4.92 -14.16 26.64
N THR A 330 6.07 -14.71 26.23
CA THR A 330 6.16 -15.79 25.22
C THR A 330 7.56 -16.39 25.20
N THR A 331 7.75 -17.51 24.50
CA THR A 331 9.07 -18.07 24.18
C THR A 331 9.22 -18.19 22.68
N LEU A 332 10.33 -17.69 22.15
CA LEU A 332 10.62 -17.63 20.72
C LEU A 332 11.70 -18.64 20.35
N TYR A 333 11.48 -19.33 19.23
CA TYR A 333 12.36 -20.37 18.70
C TYR A 333 12.95 -20.00 17.32
N PRO A 334 13.81 -18.97 17.22
CA PRO A 334 14.46 -18.62 15.95
C PRO A 334 15.39 -19.73 15.47
N GLN A 335 15.45 -19.96 14.16
CA GLN A 335 16.31 -21.00 13.58
C GLN A 335 17.26 -20.44 12.51
N LYS A 336 18.48 -20.98 12.48
CA LYS A 336 19.38 -20.89 11.34
C LYS A 336 19.40 -22.24 10.62
N ARG A 337 18.75 -22.33 9.47
CA ARG A 337 18.55 -23.56 8.68
C ARG A 337 19.56 -23.68 7.56
N ASN A 338 20.18 -24.85 7.45
CA ASN A 338 21.05 -25.25 6.35
C ASN A 338 20.37 -26.36 5.54
N TYR A 339 20.14 -26.06 4.26
CA TYR A 339 19.59 -27.01 3.29
C TYR A 339 20.74 -27.59 2.45
N GLN A 340 20.64 -28.86 2.05
CA GLN A 340 21.70 -29.55 1.31
C GLN A 340 22.05 -28.88 -0.04
N SER A 341 21.13 -28.14 -0.64
CA SER A 341 21.26 -27.56 -1.99
C SER A 341 21.18 -26.03 -2.02
N GLY A 342 21.53 -25.32 -0.93
CA GLY A 342 21.34 -23.87 -0.89
C GLY A 342 22.14 -23.12 0.16
N GLN A 343 21.99 -21.81 0.14
CA GLN A 343 22.55 -20.92 1.15
C GLN A 343 21.79 -21.06 2.48
N PRO A 344 22.47 -20.89 3.64
CA PRO A 344 21.82 -20.84 4.94
C PRO A 344 20.67 -19.83 4.97
N MET A 345 19.54 -20.22 5.56
CA MET A 345 18.37 -19.36 5.74
C MET A 345 18.12 -19.13 7.22
N THR A 346 17.77 -17.91 7.60
CA THR A 346 17.33 -17.60 8.96
C THR A 346 15.81 -17.57 9.00
N GLU A 347 15.21 -18.46 9.80
CA GLU A 347 13.81 -18.42 10.21
C GLU A 347 13.72 -17.62 11.51
N ALA A 348 12.94 -16.54 11.52
CA ALA A 348 12.77 -15.73 12.72
C ALA A 348 11.77 -16.39 13.68
N GLY A 349 12.05 -16.31 14.98
CA GLY A 349 11.04 -16.53 16.01
C GLY A 349 10.18 -15.26 16.10
N ILE A 350 8.87 -15.41 15.98
CA ILE A 350 7.94 -14.26 15.91
C ILE A 350 6.80 -14.46 16.90
N ASP A 351 6.65 -13.51 17.82
CA ASP A 351 5.46 -13.40 18.68
C ASP A 351 4.62 -12.23 18.17
N ALA A 352 3.55 -12.60 17.49
CA ALA A 352 2.89 -11.71 16.57
C ALA A 352 1.53 -11.28 17.13
N GLY A 353 1.32 -9.96 17.27
CA GLY A 353 0.21 -9.37 18.02
C GLY A 353 -0.51 -8.28 17.24
N LEU A 354 -1.70 -7.89 17.70
CA LEU A 354 -2.47 -6.86 16.99
C LEU A 354 -1.81 -5.47 17.09
N THR A 355 -1.15 -5.16 18.21
CA THR A 355 -0.56 -3.84 18.48
C THR A 355 0.96 -3.82 18.39
N ARG A 356 1.62 -4.98 18.47
CA ARG A 356 3.08 -5.12 18.34
C ARG A 356 3.47 -6.55 17.97
N ASP A 357 4.58 -6.66 17.27
CA ASP A 357 5.25 -7.94 17.02
C ASP A 357 6.66 -7.90 17.65
N LEU A 358 7.06 -9.01 18.25
CA LEU A 358 8.44 -9.24 18.68
C LEU A 358 9.09 -10.22 17.72
N PHE A 359 10.29 -9.90 17.25
CA PHE A 359 11.04 -10.80 16.38
C PHE A 359 12.41 -11.06 17.00
N VAL A 360 12.85 -12.30 16.89
CA VAL A 360 14.24 -12.67 17.11
C VAL A 360 14.71 -13.41 15.88
N ALA A 361 15.88 -13.06 15.37
CA ALA A 361 16.55 -13.77 14.30
C ALA A 361 17.92 -14.22 14.79
N LEU A 362 18.22 -15.51 14.60
CA LEU A 362 19.50 -16.08 14.96
C LEU A 362 20.53 -15.79 13.85
N GLY A 363 21.63 -15.17 14.25
CA GLY A 363 22.79 -14.89 13.41
C GLY A 363 23.75 -16.07 13.39
N GLU A 364 25.05 -15.80 13.58
CA GLU A 364 26.10 -16.80 13.65
C GLU A 364 26.56 -17.06 15.09
N PRO A 365 27.09 -18.26 15.40
CA PRO A 365 27.75 -18.51 16.67
C PRO A 365 29.01 -17.63 16.81
N LEU A 366 29.27 -17.13 18.01
CA LEU A 366 30.34 -16.17 18.32
C LEU A 366 31.26 -16.70 19.42
N GLY A 367 32.31 -17.40 19.03
CA GLY A 367 33.28 -18.01 19.94
C GLY A 367 32.79 -19.32 20.57
N ASP A 368 33.55 -19.85 21.52
CA ASP A 368 33.41 -21.23 21.96
C ASP A 368 32.47 -21.43 23.17
N GLN A 369 32.04 -20.34 23.83
CA GLN A 369 31.19 -20.38 25.04
C GLN A 369 29.69 -20.48 24.73
N GLY A 370 29.32 -20.93 23.52
CA GLY A 370 27.93 -21.03 23.11
C GLY A 370 27.22 -19.69 22.92
N ALA A 371 27.96 -18.59 22.78
CA ALA A 371 27.39 -17.28 22.48
C ALA A 371 26.94 -17.20 21.02
N TRP A 372 25.88 -16.44 20.77
CA TRP A 372 25.34 -16.23 19.42
C TRP A 372 25.09 -14.75 19.15
N SER A 373 25.21 -14.37 17.88
CA SER A 373 24.64 -13.12 17.41
C SER A 373 23.12 -13.27 17.30
N LEU A 374 22.37 -12.42 17.99
CA LEU A 374 20.92 -12.33 17.89
C LEU A 374 20.55 -10.95 17.38
N ARG A 375 19.61 -10.92 16.43
CA ARG A 375 18.94 -9.70 16.03
C ARG A 375 17.54 -9.68 16.61
N ILE A 376 17.30 -8.74 17.51
CA ILE A 376 16.02 -8.59 18.22
C ILE A 376 15.28 -7.35 17.72
N TYR A 377 13.95 -7.46 17.63
CA TYR A 377 13.08 -6.40 17.15
C TYR A 377 11.84 -6.26 18.03
N HIS A 378 11.45 -5.01 18.26
CA HIS A 378 10.11 -4.65 18.72
C HIS A 378 9.46 -3.76 17.66
N LYS A 379 8.35 -4.22 17.07
CA LYS A 379 7.67 -3.54 15.96
C LYS A 379 6.22 -3.20 16.29
N PRO A 380 5.94 -1.96 16.69
CA PRO A 380 4.57 -1.50 16.91
C PRO A 380 3.76 -1.53 15.61
N PHE A 381 2.53 -2.04 15.69
CA PHE A 381 1.49 -1.97 14.65
C PHE A 381 1.88 -2.47 13.24
N ILE A 382 2.95 -3.25 13.09
CA ILE A 382 3.40 -3.77 11.78
C ILE A 382 2.28 -4.54 11.05
N ARG A 383 1.43 -5.27 11.79
CA ARG A 383 0.30 -6.01 11.23
C ARG A 383 -0.81 -5.14 10.65
N TRP A 384 -0.90 -3.88 11.04
CA TRP A 384 -1.90 -2.96 10.52
C TRP A 384 -1.65 -2.60 9.05
N ILE A 385 -0.42 -2.75 8.57
CA ILE A 385 -0.11 -2.66 7.13
C ILE A 385 -0.91 -3.72 6.36
N TRP A 386 -0.86 -4.97 6.81
CA TRP A 386 -1.59 -6.07 6.20
C TRP A 386 -3.10 -5.95 6.39
N LEU A 387 -3.57 -5.53 7.56
CA LEU A 387 -5.00 -5.27 7.79
C LEU A 387 -5.52 -4.18 6.86
N GLY A 388 -4.78 -3.09 6.68
CA GLY A 388 -5.11 -2.03 5.73
C GLY A 388 -5.25 -2.57 4.30
N PHE A 389 -4.31 -3.41 3.87
CA PHE A 389 -4.37 -4.07 2.56
C PHE A 389 -5.60 -4.98 2.43
N ILE A 390 -5.91 -5.81 3.44
CA ILE A 390 -7.09 -6.68 3.44
C ILE A 390 -8.36 -5.83 3.29
N PHE A 391 -8.49 -4.74 4.04
CA PHE A 391 -9.64 -3.83 3.93
C PHE A 391 -9.75 -3.21 2.54
N MET A 392 -8.65 -2.74 1.97
CA MET A 392 -8.64 -2.20 0.60
C MET A 392 -8.99 -3.26 -0.46
N ALA A 393 -8.48 -4.48 -0.33
CA ALA A 393 -8.78 -5.60 -1.21
C ALA A 393 -10.26 -6.00 -1.13
N LEU A 394 -10.83 -6.07 0.07
CA LEU A 394 -12.27 -6.26 0.29
C LEU A 394 -13.08 -5.14 -0.35
N GLY A 395 -12.64 -3.89 -0.19
CA GLY A 395 -13.27 -2.72 -0.81
C GLY A 395 -13.30 -2.81 -2.34
N GLY A 396 -12.17 -3.15 -2.94
CA GLY A 396 -12.05 -3.39 -4.39
C GLY A 396 -12.95 -4.53 -4.87
N GLY A 397 -12.96 -5.67 -4.17
CA GLY A 397 -13.81 -6.82 -4.48
C GLY A 397 -15.31 -6.50 -4.40
N LEU A 398 -15.74 -5.75 -3.38
CA LEU A 398 -17.12 -5.29 -3.25
C LEU A 398 -17.51 -4.33 -4.37
N ALA A 399 -16.64 -3.38 -4.72
CA ALA A 399 -16.87 -2.45 -5.81
C ALA A 399 -16.97 -3.16 -7.17
N ALA A 400 -16.10 -4.14 -7.44
CA ALA A 400 -16.11 -4.92 -8.68
C ALA A 400 -17.37 -5.78 -8.86
N THR A 401 -17.95 -6.23 -7.74
CA THR A 401 -19.14 -7.10 -7.72
C THR A 401 -20.46 -6.34 -7.58
N ASP A 402 -20.46 -5.01 -7.76
CA ASP A 402 -21.68 -4.20 -7.66
C ASP A 402 -22.72 -4.57 -8.73
N ARG A 403 -23.99 -4.70 -8.30
CA ARG A 403 -25.14 -5.03 -9.16
C ARG A 403 -25.30 -4.08 -10.35
N ARG A 404 -24.82 -2.83 -10.25
CA ARG A 404 -24.87 -1.84 -11.32
C ARG A 404 -24.23 -2.34 -12.61
N TYR A 405 -23.11 -3.08 -12.53
CA TYR A 405 -22.41 -3.55 -13.72
C TYR A 405 -23.19 -4.64 -14.44
N PHE A 406 -23.83 -5.53 -13.68
CA PHE A 406 -24.73 -6.55 -14.25
C PHE A 406 -25.97 -5.92 -14.90
N GLN A 407 -26.53 -4.87 -14.31
CA GLN A 407 -27.68 -4.15 -14.88
C GLN A 407 -27.30 -3.40 -16.17
N LEU A 408 -26.14 -2.73 -16.19
CA LEU A 408 -25.63 -2.05 -17.37
C LEU A 408 -25.35 -3.04 -18.51
N ALA A 409 -24.75 -4.20 -18.21
CA ALA A 409 -24.51 -5.26 -19.19
C ALA A 409 -25.82 -5.82 -19.76
N ARG A 410 -26.83 -6.06 -18.91
CA ARG A 410 -28.17 -6.47 -19.37
C ARG A 410 -28.82 -5.43 -20.28
N LYS A 411 -28.73 -4.14 -19.92
CA LYS A 411 -29.29 -3.04 -20.72
C LYS A 411 -28.57 -2.92 -22.08
N ALA A 412 -27.25 -3.07 -22.12
CA ALA A 412 -26.51 -3.06 -23.37
C ALA A 412 -26.91 -4.22 -24.29
N ARG A 413 -27.09 -5.43 -23.73
CA ARG A 413 -27.57 -6.60 -24.47
C ARG A 413 -29.00 -6.42 -24.99
N SER A 414 -29.90 -5.83 -24.20
CA SER A 414 -31.27 -5.59 -24.67
C SER A 414 -31.33 -4.55 -25.79
N VAL A 415 -30.48 -3.51 -25.75
CA VAL A 415 -30.37 -2.53 -26.85
C VAL A 415 -29.82 -3.17 -28.12
N ALA A 416 -28.78 -4.01 -28.01
CA ALA A 416 -28.23 -4.74 -29.15
C ALA A 416 -29.25 -5.72 -29.76
N ALA A 417 -30.02 -6.42 -28.92
CA ALA A 417 -31.08 -7.33 -29.38
C ALA A 417 -32.26 -6.58 -30.01
N GLY A 418 -32.68 -5.44 -29.45
CA GLY A 418 -33.76 -4.61 -30.01
C GLY A 418 -33.38 -3.91 -31.32
N GLY A 419 -32.13 -3.47 -31.46
CA GLY A 419 -31.62 -2.88 -32.71
C GLY A 419 -31.55 -3.89 -33.87
N ALA A 420 -31.34 -5.18 -33.57
CA ALA A 420 -31.34 -6.24 -34.59
C ALA A 420 -32.74 -6.55 -35.14
N VAL A 421 -33.81 -6.25 -34.40
CA VAL A 421 -35.20 -6.46 -34.85
C VAL A 421 -35.68 -5.33 -35.76
N VAL A 422 -35.17 -4.11 -35.59
CA VAL A 422 -35.54 -2.94 -36.42
C VAL A 422 -34.75 -2.88 -37.73
N GLY A 423 -33.55 -3.50 -37.81
CA GLY A 423 -32.73 -3.56 -39.02
C GLY A 423 -33.09 -4.66 -40.03
N ARG A 424 -34.22 -5.36 -39.85
CA ARG A 424 -34.71 -6.44 -40.73
C ARG A 424 -36.13 -6.22 -41.26
N ALA A 425 -36.71 -5.04 -41.08
CA ALA A 425 -38.02 -4.67 -41.61
C ALA A 425 -37.89 -3.84 -42.88
#